data_AF-A0A3P7JXL4-F1
#
_entry.id   AF-A0A3P7JXL4-F1
#
_cell.length_a   1.000
_cell.length_b   1.000
_cell.length_c   1.000
_cell.angle_alpha   90.00
_cell.angle_beta   90.00
_cell.angle_gamma   90.00
#
_symmetry.space_group_name_H-M   'P 1'
#
loop_
_entity.id
_entity.type
_entity.pdbx_description
1 polymer ?
#
loop_
_entity_poly.entity_id
_entity_poly.type
_entity_poly.pdbx_seq_one_letter_code
_entity_poly.pdbx_strand_id
1 'polypeptide(L)'
;MKAGVTIADVKNVIIWGNHSSTQFPDAKHAVVTKGGKEVDAYTAVNDTAFLQGPFISTIQKRGAVIIQKRKLSSAMSAAKAACDHIHDWHFGTKPTIQKRGAVIIQKRKLSSAMSAAKAACDHIHDWHFGTKPGEWVSMAVPSDGSYGVPAGLIFSFPVTIDGATKEWKIVQGLSLDDFAKQKMAATQKELEEERDDALKACDEANM
;
A
#
# COMPACT_ATOMS: atom_id res chain seq x y z
N MET A 1 9.70 -9.55 -14.01
CA MET A 1 9.39 -8.14 -13.72
C MET A 1 9.30 -7.40 -15.05
N LYS A 2 8.26 -6.57 -15.29
CA LYS A 2 8.03 -5.93 -16.60
C LYS A 2 9.21 -5.04 -17.05
N ALA A 3 9.87 -4.35 -16.12
CA ALA A 3 11.03 -3.50 -16.41
C ALA A 3 12.38 -4.26 -16.56
N GLY A 4 12.40 -5.57 -16.29
CA GLY A 4 13.62 -6.39 -16.35
C GLY A 4 14.61 -6.20 -15.19
N VAL A 5 14.17 -5.61 -14.07
CA VAL A 5 14.98 -5.35 -12.86
C VAL A 5 14.41 -6.08 -11.64
N THR A 6 15.12 -6.03 -10.51
CA THR A 6 14.64 -6.60 -9.25
C THR A 6 13.69 -5.63 -8.52
N ILE A 7 13.00 -6.11 -7.47
CA ILE A 7 12.11 -5.23 -6.68
C ILE A 7 12.88 -4.16 -5.90
N ALA A 8 14.15 -4.40 -5.55
CA ALA A 8 14.99 -3.46 -4.83
C ALA A 8 15.41 -2.26 -5.71
N ASP A 9 15.28 -2.42 -7.03
CA ASP A 9 15.61 -1.41 -8.02
C ASP A 9 14.42 -0.50 -8.36
N VAL A 10 13.27 -0.66 -7.69
CA VAL A 10 12.06 0.12 -7.95
C VAL A 10 11.64 0.86 -6.67
N LYS A 11 11.46 2.18 -6.78
CA LYS A 11 11.02 3.04 -5.67
C LYS A 11 10.00 4.07 -6.14
N ASN A 12 9.37 4.75 -5.18
CA ASN A 12 8.50 5.91 -5.42
C ASN A 12 7.23 5.63 -6.25
N VAL A 13 6.76 4.38 -6.25
CA VAL A 13 5.41 4.02 -6.71
C VAL A 13 4.40 4.52 -5.69
N ILE A 14 3.25 5.01 -6.15
CA ILE A 14 2.23 5.60 -5.28
C ILE A 14 0.93 4.80 -5.41
N ILE A 15 0.29 4.49 -4.29
CA ILE A 15 -1.10 4.05 -4.25
C ILE A 15 -1.93 5.23 -3.77
N TRP A 16 -2.78 5.76 -4.65
CA TRP A 16 -3.72 6.82 -4.31
C TRP A 16 -5.09 6.25 -3.96
N GLY A 17 -5.73 6.84 -2.96
CA GLY A 17 -7.15 6.62 -2.66
C GLY A 17 -7.46 5.48 -1.70
N ASN A 18 -8.56 4.80 -1.99
CA ASN A 18 -9.11 3.73 -1.15
C ASN A 18 -8.25 2.46 -1.23
N HIS A 19 -8.34 1.58 -0.22
CA HIS A 19 -7.87 0.21 -0.32
C HIS A 19 -8.93 -0.71 -0.95
N SER A 20 -9.30 -0.41 -2.19
CA SER A 20 -10.40 -1.10 -2.90
C SER A 20 -10.03 -1.41 -4.35
N SER A 21 -11.04 -1.82 -5.13
CA SER A 21 -10.89 -1.98 -6.58
C SER A 21 -10.72 -0.65 -7.33
N THR A 22 -11.00 0.50 -6.70
CA THR A 22 -10.79 1.83 -7.30
C THR A 22 -9.42 2.42 -7.02
N GLN A 23 -8.63 1.81 -6.12
CA GLN A 23 -7.26 2.26 -5.80
C GLN A 23 -6.49 2.56 -7.09
N PHE A 24 -5.71 3.63 -7.09
CA PHE A 24 -4.93 4.05 -8.26
C PHE A 24 -3.44 3.82 -8.02
N PRO A 25 -2.86 2.75 -8.59
CA PRO A 25 -1.43 2.52 -8.59
C PRO A 25 -0.78 3.41 -9.66
N ASP A 26 -0.08 4.42 -9.21
CA ASP A 26 0.59 5.41 -10.03
C ASP A 26 2.09 5.10 -10.14
N ALA A 27 2.55 4.97 -11.38
CA ALA A 27 3.95 4.77 -11.74
C ALA A 27 4.60 6.03 -12.33
N LYS A 28 3.88 7.16 -12.45
CA LYS A 28 4.38 8.38 -13.08
C LYS A 28 5.63 8.94 -12.40
N HIS A 29 5.65 8.86 -11.07
CA HIS A 29 6.75 9.33 -10.24
C HIS A 29 7.68 8.21 -9.78
N ALA A 30 7.45 6.97 -10.24
CA ALA A 30 8.26 5.84 -9.87
C ALA A 30 9.62 5.88 -10.60
N VAL A 31 10.66 5.54 -9.85
CA VAL A 31 12.04 5.49 -10.33
C VAL A 31 12.50 4.05 -10.39
N VAL A 32 13.19 3.71 -11.47
CA VAL A 32 13.71 2.37 -11.74
C VAL A 32 15.22 2.45 -11.98
N THR A 33 16.00 1.72 -11.19
CA THR A 33 17.44 1.57 -11.39
C THR A 33 17.70 0.46 -12.40
N LYS A 34 18.17 0.80 -13.60
CA LYS A 34 18.45 -0.16 -14.67
C LYS A 34 19.85 0.06 -15.23
N GLY A 35 20.70 -0.97 -15.14
CA GLY A 35 22.10 -0.88 -15.58
C GLY A 35 22.91 0.17 -14.80
N GLY A 36 22.62 0.35 -13.51
CA GLY A 36 23.28 1.34 -12.64
C GLY A 36 22.83 2.79 -12.84
N LYS A 37 21.80 3.03 -13.66
CA LYS A 37 21.22 4.37 -13.87
C LYS A 37 19.78 4.41 -13.43
N GLU A 38 19.38 5.51 -12.80
CA GLU A 38 17.98 5.78 -12.47
C GLU A 38 17.27 6.36 -13.70
N VAL A 39 16.12 5.77 -14.04
CA VAL A 39 15.21 6.22 -15.10
C VAL A 39 13.78 6.20 -14.58
N ASP A 40 12.88 6.98 -15.16
CA ASP A 40 11.46 6.91 -14.80
C ASP A 40 10.83 5.59 -15.27
N ALA A 41 9.78 5.15 -14.58
CA ALA A 41 9.15 3.86 -14.87
C ALA A 41 8.55 3.76 -16.29
N TYR A 42 8.09 4.87 -16.88
CA TYR A 42 7.55 4.88 -18.25
C TYR A 42 8.65 4.60 -19.27
N THR A 43 9.82 5.23 -19.12
CA THR A 43 11.02 4.94 -19.92
C THR A 43 11.53 3.52 -19.68
N ALA A 44 11.57 3.06 -18.42
CA ALA A 44 12.11 1.74 -18.06
C ALA A 44 11.29 0.57 -18.63
N VAL A 45 9.96 0.73 -18.66
CA VAL A 45 8.99 -0.25 -19.16
C VAL A 45 8.73 -0.10 -20.65
N ASN A 46 8.82 1.12 -21.18
CA ASN A 46 8.58 1.47 -22.59
C ASN A 46 7.23 0.94 -23.13
N ASP A 47 6.18 1.01 -22.30
CA ASP A 47 4.84 0.50 -22.60
C ASP A 47 3.79 1.29 -21.79
N THR A 48 3.45 2.48 -22.28
CA THR A 48 2.46 3.38 -21.65
C THR A 48 1.09 2.71 -21.55
N ALA A 49 0.66 1.99 -22.59
CA ALA A 49 -0.61 1.30 -22.60
C ALA A 49 -0.70 0.26 -21.48
N PHE A 50 0.39 -0.48 -21.23
CA PHE A 50 0.48 -1.39 -20.10
C PHE A 50 0.36 -0.65 -18.75
N LEU A 51 1.14 0.42 -18.54
CA LEU A 51 1.17 1.15 -17.28
C LEU A 51 -0.17 1.84 -16.95
N GLN A 52 -0.89 2.33 -17.95
CA GLN A 52 -2.18 3.00 -17.77
C GLN A 52 -3.39 2.05 -17.80
N GLY A 53 -3.21 0.76 -18.06
CA GLY A 53 -4.30 -0.20 -18.16
C GLY A 53 -4.03 -1.52 -17.44
N PRO A 54 -3.42 -2.52 -18.10
CA PRO A 54 -3.11 -3.83 -17.51
C PRO A 54 -2.42 -3.76 -16.15
N PHE A 55 -1.47 -2.84 -15.94
CA PHE A 55 -0.78 -2.64 -14.66
C PHE A 55 -1.76 -2.31 -13.52
N ILE A 56 -2.56 -1.27 -13.72
CA ILE A 56 -3.59 -0.82 -12.76
C ILE A 56 -4.57 -1.94 -12.46
N SER A 57 -5.16 -2.53 -13.50
CA SER A 57 -6.17 -3.58 -13.35
C SER A 57 -5.62 -4.86 -12.68
N THR A 58 -4.35 -5.20 -12.92
CA THR A 58 -3.69 -6.34 -12.27
C THR A 58 -3.55 -6.11 -10.76
N ILE A 59 -3.19 -4.89 -10.35
CA ILE A 59 -3.04 -4.54 -8.93
C ILE A 59 -4.41 -4.49 -8.24
N GLN A 60 -5.40 -3.85 -8.86
CA GLN A 60 -6.79 -3.80 -8.36
C GLN A 60 -7.39 -5.21 -8.17
N LYS A 61 -7.14 -6.13 -9.13
CA LYS A 61 -7.70 -7.49 -9.09
C LYS A 61 -6.85 -8.48 -8.28
N ARG A 62 -5.67 -8.09 -7.79
CA ARG A 62 -4.72 -9.02 -7.14
C ARG A 62 -5.33 -9.73 -5.93
N GLY A 63 -6.07 -9.01 -5.09
CA GLY A 63 -6.76 -9.58 -3.93
C GLY A 63 -7.79 -10.64 -4.33
N ALA A 64 -8.63 -10.34 -5.31
CA ALA A 64 -9.64 -11.27 -5.83
C ALA A 64 -9.02 -12.54 -6.44
N VAL A 65 -7.95 -12.40 -7.23
CA VAL A 65 -7.22 -13.54 -7.79
C VAL A 65 -6.62 -14.43 -6.69
N ILE A 66 -6.10 -13.82 -5.63
CA ILE A 66 -5.58 -14.54 -4.47
C ILE A 66 -6.70 -15.31 -3.75
N ILE A 67 -7.86 -14.68 -3.53
CA ILE A 67 -9.02 -15.30 -2.89
C ILE A 67 -9.56 -16.44 -3.76
N GLN A 68 -9.74 -16.23 -5.06
CA GLN A 68 -10.23 -17.26 -5.98
C GLN A 68 -9.32 -18.49 -6.02
N LYS A 69 -8.00 -18.29 -5.99
CA LYS A 69 -7.03 -19.39 -5.95
C LYS A 69 -6.99 -20.12 -4.61
N ARG A 70 -7.46 -19.50 -3.52
CA ARG A 70 -7.25 -20.00 -2.14
C ARG A 70 -8.53 -20.32 -1.36
N LYS A 71 -9.68 -19.87 -1.85
CA LYS A 71 -11.02 -20.05 -1.26
C LYS A 71 -11.19 -19.50 0.17
N LEU A 72 -10.27 -18.69 0.68
CA LEU A 72 -10.27 -18.14 2.05
C LEU A 72 -9.75 -16.69 2.07
N SER A 73 -10.35 -15.84 2.91
CA SER A 73 -9.88 -14.46 3.15
C SER A 73 -8.71 -14.43 4.15
N SER A 74 -7.77 -13.51 3.96
CA SER A 74 -6.46 -13.49 4.66
C SER A 74 -6.40 -12.60 5.91
N ALA A 75 -7.47 -11.88 6.25
CA ALA A 75 -7.46 -10.80 7.24
C ALA A 75 -7.02 -11.24 8.65
N MET A 76 -7.60 -12.31 9.19
CA MET A 76 -7.38 -12.71 10.58
C MET A 76 -5.99 -13.31 10.86
N SER A 77 -5.43 -14.06 9.90
CA SER A 77 -4.08 -14.62 10.05
C SER A 77 -2.98 -13.57 9.81
N ALA A 78 -3.25 -12.55 9.01
CA ALA A 78 -2.34 -11.41 8.83
C ALA A 78 -2.30 -10.54 10.09
N ALA A 79 -3.46 -10.26 10.69
CA ALA A 79 -3.57 -9.53 11.96
C ALA A 79 -2.78 -10.24 13.08
N LYS A 80 -2.95 -11.57 13.23
CA LYS A 80 -2.24 -12.33 14.26
C LYS A 80 -0.72 -12.34 14.03
N ALA A 81 -0.26 -12.45 12.79
CA ALA A 81 1.16 -12.40 12.47
C ALA A 81 1.78 -11.03 12.72
N ALA A 82 1.07 -9.94 12.40
CA ALA A 82 1.51 -8.59 12.73
C ALA A 82 1.59 -8.36 14.25
N CYS A 83 0.57 -8.78 15.02
CA CYS A 83 0.59 -8.67 16.48
C CYS A 83 1.72 -9.49 17.12
N ASP A 84 1.91 -10.74 16.68
CA ASP A 84 2.98 -11.60 17.20
C ASP A 84 4.37 -11.03 16.85
N HIS A 85 4.52 -10.41 15.67
CA HIS A 85 5.78 -9.77 15.25
C HIS A 85 6.11 -8.50 16.05
N ILE A 86 5.12 -7.64 16.30
CA ILE A 86 5.29 -6.45 17.15
C ILE A 86 5.61 -6.87 18.60
N HIS A 87 4.93 -7.90 19.10
CA HIS A 87 5.20 -8.46 20.42
C HIS A 87 6.62 -9.02 20.53
N ASP A 88 7.09 -9.80 19.57
CA ASP A 88 8.42 -10.40 19.56
C ASP A 88 9.54 -9.34 19.46
N TRP A 89 9.28 -8.22 18.78
CA TRP A 89 10.20 -7.09 18.72
C TRP A 89 10.29 -6.37 20.08
N HIS A 90 9.17 -6.17 20.77
CA HIS A 90 9.14 -5.44 22.05
C HIS A 90 9.61 -6.28 23.25
N PHE A 91 9.33 -7.59 23.25
CA PHE A 91 9.57 -8.47 24.41
C PHE A 91 10.63 -9.56 24.17
N GLY A 92 11.22 -9.61 22.98
CA GLY A 92 12.20 -10.63 22.59
C GLY A 92 11.55 -11.95 22.16
N THR A 93 12.26 -12.73 21.33
CA THR A 93 11.76 -14.00 20.79
C THR A 93 11.98 -15.15 21.77
N LYS A 94 10.91 -15.89 22.10
CA LYS A 94 11.03 -17.14 22.88
C LYS A 94 11.66 -18.25 22.01
N PRO A 95 12.49 -19.17 22.55
CA PRO A 95 13.19 -20.21 21.77
C PRO A 95 12.27 -21.10 20.93
N THR A 96 11.00 -21.24 21.32
CA THR A 96 9.97 -21.98 20.59
C THR A 96 9.50 -21.30 19.29
N ILE A 97 9.72 -19.99 19.11
CA ILE A 97 9.29 -19.22 17.92
C ILE A 97 10.21 -19.47 16.71
N GLN A 98 11.51 -19.69 16.92
CA GLN A 98 12.46 -19.99 15.82
C GLN A 98 12.00 -21.18 14.96
N LYS A 99 11.25 -22.12 15.53
CA LYS A 99 10.73 -23.32 14.85
C LYS A 99 9.26 -23.20 14.41
N ARG A 100 8.53 -22.14 14.81
CA ARG A 100 7.09 -21.98 14.48
C ARG A 100 6.84 -21.68 13.00
N GLY A 101 7.73 -20.95 12.33
CA GLY A 101 7.62 -20.70 10.89
C GLY A 101 7.55 -22.00 10.09
N ALA A 102 8.48 -22.92 10.36
CA ALA A 102 8.51 -24.25 9.75
C ALA A 102 7.26 -25.09 10.08
N VAL A 103 6.81 -25.08 11.35
CA VAL A 103 5.62 -25.84 11.80
C VAL A 103 4.31 -25.30 11.20
N ILE A 104 4.18 -23.97 11.05
CA ILE A 104 3.00 -23.34 10.44
C ILE A 104 3.00 -23.54 8.92
N ILE A 105 4.16 -23.44 8.26
CA ILE A 105 4.31 -23.74 6.83
C ILE A 105 3.97 -25.20 6.53
N GLN A 106 4.39 -26.14 7.38
CA GLN A 106 4.13 -27.56 7.24
C GLN A 106 2.65 -27.93 7.53
N LYS A 107 1.95 -27.17 8.41
CA LYS A 107 0.53 -27.40 8.72
C LYS A 107 -0.47 -26.67 7.83
N ARG A 108 -0.14 -25.50 7.24
CA ARG A 108 -1.13 -24.65 6.57
C ARG A 108 -1.04 -24.56 5.05
N LYS A 109 0.04 -25.06 4.42
CA LYS A 109 0.22 -25.11 2.95
C LYS A 109 -0.02 -23.81 2.13
N LEU A 110 -0.34 -22.63 2.68
CA LEU A 110 -0.82 -21.47 1.88
C LEU A 110 -0.47 -20.07 2.47
N SER A 111 0.10 -19.18 1.64
CA SER A 111 0.88 -17.95 1.97
C SER A 111 0.29 -16.50 1.80
N SER A 112 -1.02 -16.22 1.69
CA SER A 112 -1.52 -14.85 1.37
C SER A 112 -1.68 -13.95 2.59
N ALA A 113 -1.83 -14.55 3.77
CA ALA A 113 -1.72 -13.85 5.05
C ALA A 113 -0.31 -13.26 5.28
N MET A 114 0.72 -13.87 4.68
CA MET A 114 2.11 -13.46 4.86
C MET A 114 2.43 -12.14 4.15
N SER A 115 1.84 -11.88 2.97
CA SER A 115 2.08 -10.63 2.25
C SER A 115 1.41 -9.43 2.92
N ALA A 116 0.19 -9.60 3.45
CA ALA A 116 -0.48 -8.56 4.20
C ALA A 116 0.22 -8.29 5.54
N ALA A 117 0.64 -9.35 6.25
CA ALA A 117 1.44 -9.21 7.46
C ALA A 117 2.78 -8.52 7.18
N LYS A 118 3.47 -8.90 6.11
CA LYS A 118 4.73 -8.26 5.72
C LYS A 118 4.54 -6.78 5.38
N ALA A 119 3.50 -6.44 4.61
CA ALA A 119 3.19 -5.04 4.29
C ALA A 119 2.86 -4.22 5.55
N ALA A 120 2.16 -4.81 6.53
CA ALA A 120 1.94 -4.15 7.82
C ALA A 120 3.25 -3.97 8.61
N CYS A 121 4.12 -4.98 8.63
CA CYS A 121 5.44 -4.86 9.25
C CYS A 121 6.29 -3.78 8.57
N ASP A 122 6.31 -3.72 7.25
CA ASP A 122 7.04 -2.71 6.48
C ASP A 122 6.49 -1.31 6.75
N HIS A 123 5.16 -1.16 6.78
CA HIS A 123 4.51 0.10 7.12
C HIS A 123 4.89 0.60 8.52
N ILE A 124 4.85 -0.28 9.53
CA ILE A 124 5.26 0.08 10.90
C ILE A 124 6.77 0.31 10.98
N HIS A 125 7.57 -0.46 10.25
CA HIS A 125 9.01 -0.26 10.16
C HIS A 125 9.35 1.13 9.62
N ASP A 126 8.75 1.52 8.49
CA ASP A 126 9.01 2.82 7.87
C ASP A 126 8.47 3.96 8.74
N TRP A 127 7.34 3.75 9.42
CA TRP A 127 6.85 4.72 10.40
C TRP A 127 7.82 4.86 11.58
N HIS A 128 8.38 3.76 12.05
CA HIS A 128 9.30 3.77 13.19
C HIS A 128 10.69 4.32 12.85
N PHE A 129 11.24 3.94 11.70
CA PHE A 129 12.62 4.28 11.33
C PHE A 129 12.73 5.45 10.36
N GLY A 130 11.63 5.90 9.79
CA GLY A 130 11.59 6.95 8.78
C GLY A 130 11.82 6.43 7.36
N THR A 131 11.48 7.26 6.39
CA THR A 131 11.76 7.02 4.97
C THR A 131 13.15 7.52 4.59
N LYS A 132 13.79 6.88 3.60
CA LYS A 132 15.09 7.35 3.10
C LYS A 132 14.95 8.70 2.38
N PRO A 133 16.03 9.53 2.33
CA PRO A 133 16.02 10.77 1.57
C PRO A 133 15.64 10.54 0.10
N GLY A 134 14.65 11.30 -0.39
CA GLY A 134 14.15 11.18 -1.76
C GLY A 134 13.24 9.97 -2.02
N GLU A 135 12.91 9.19 -1.00
CA GLU A 135 11.97 8.07 -1.08
C GLU A 135 10.69 8.36 -0.29
N TRP A 136 9.56 7.85 -0.78
CA TRP A 136 8.28 7.89 -0.09
C TRP A 136 7.57 6.55 -0.13
N VAL A 137 6.64 6.39 0.80
CA VAL A 137 5.75 5.24 0.90
C VAL A 137 4.30 5.67 0.79
N SER A 138 3.40 4.75 0.47
CA SER A 138 1.97 5.05 0.43
C SER A 138 1.33 4.76 1.79
N MET A 139 0.66 5.74 2.37
CA MET A 139 -0.07 5.60 3.64
C MET A 139 -1.44 6.26 3.55
N ALA A 140 -2.46 5.58 4.08
CA ALA A 140 -3.78 6.15 4.30
C ALA A 140 -3.73 7.08 5.52
N VAL A 141 -3.90 8.38 5.28
CA VAL A 141 -3.83 9.42 6.30
C VAL A 141 -5.02 10.38 6.15
N PRO A 142 -5.40 11.13 7.20
CA PRO A 142 -6.38 12.20 7.05
C PRO A 142 -5.87 13.23 6.04
N SER A 143 -6.64 13.46 4.98
CA SER A 143 -6.34 14.50 4.01
C SER A 143 -6.31 15.87 4.69
N ASP A 144 -5.36 16.71 4.30
CA ASP A 144 -5.25 18.12 4.69
C ASP A 144 -5.73 19.08 3.59
N GLY A 145 -6.36 18.57 2.53
CA GLY A 145 -6.69 19.31 1.32
C GLY A 145 -5.70 19.11 0.16
N SER A 146 -4.59 18.40 0.40
CA SER A 146 -3.58 18.09 -0.61
C SER A 146 -4.19 17.45 -1.85
N TYR A 147 -3.69 17.87 -3.01
CA TYR A 147 -4.12 17.36 -4.32
C TYR A 147 -5.63 17.47 -4.61
N GLY A 148 -6.34 18.37 -3.92
CA GLY A 148 -7.77 18.60 -4.10
C GLY A 148 -8.67 17.57 -3.41
N VAL A 149 -8.11 16.68 -2.59
CA VAL A 149 -8.87 15.70 -1.81
C VAL A 149 -9.44 16.39 -0.56
N PRO A 150 -10.75 16.30 -0.27
CA PRO A 150 -11.38 16.99 0.86
C PRO A 150 -10.71 16.69 2.20
N ALA A 151 -10.49 17.73 3.00
CA ALA A 151 -9.86 17.59 4.30
C ALA A 151 -10.67 16.65 5.22
N GLY A 152 -9.97 15.83 6.00
CA GLY A 152 -10.56 14.85 6.91
C GLY A 152 -10.94 13.51 6.27
N LEU A 153 -10.95 13.38 4.94
CA LEU A 153 -11.12 12.09 4.28
C LEU A 153 -9.87 11.22 4.49
N ILE A 154 -10.03 9.99 4.97
CA ILE A 154 -8.93 9.02 5.04
C ILE A 154 -8.63 8.54 3.62
N PHE A 155 -7.48 8.93 3.10
CA PHE A 155 -7.10 8.70 1.70
C PHE A 155 -5.62 8.33 1.63
N SER A 156 -5.24 7.40 0.75
CA SER A 156 -3.84 7.01 0.58
C SER A 156 -3.06 8.07 -0.21
N PHE A 157 -1.98 8.56 0.37
CA PHE A 157 -1.06 9.55 -0.21
C PHE A 157 0.38 9.03 -0.20
N PRO A 158 1.25 9.57 -1.07
CA PRO A 158 2.70 9.45 -0.88
C PRO A 158 3.11 10.27 0.34
N VAL A 159 3.77 9.65 1.31
CA VAL A 159 4.28 10.31 2.50
C VAL A 159 5.77 10.03 2.71
N THR A 160 6.46 11.04 3.25
CA THR A 160 7.77 10.87 3.88
C THR A 160 7.58 10.80 5.38
N ILE A 161 8.48 10.11 6.08
CA ILE A 161 8.40 9.92 7.52
C ILE A 161 9.75 10.31 8.13
N ASP A 162 9.72 11.20 9.11
CA ASP A 162 10.89 11.55 9.89
C ASP A 162 11.19 10.45 10.93
N GLY A 163 12.36 9.82 10.81
CA GLY A 163 12.76 8.73 11.69
C GLY A 163 13.08 9.16 13.13
N ALA A 164 13.28 10.45 13.42
CA ALA A 164 13.45 10.96 14.77
C ALA A 164 12.08 11.26 15.41
N THR A 165 11.25 12.05 14.74
CA THR A 165 9.96 12.51 15.29
C THR A 165 8.81 11.52 15.09
N LYS A 166 8.96 10.56 14.18
CA LYS A 166 7.91 9.62 13.74
C LYS A 166 6.73 10.32 13.06
N GLU A 167 6.91 11.57 12.66
CA GLU A 167 5.88 12.33 11.95
C GLU A 167 5.95 12.02 10.45
N TRP A 168 4.80 11.74 9.87
CA TRP A 168 4.65 11.63 8.43
C TRP A 168 4.24 12.98 7.83
N LYS A 169 4.61 13.22 6.57
CA LYS A 169 4.21 14.39 5.78
C LYS A 169 3.85 13.97 4.37
N ILE A 170 2.71 14.42 3.87
CA ILE A 170 2.32 14.22 2.47
C ILE A 170 3.36 14.89 1.58
N VAL A 171 3.89 14.14 0.61
CA VAL A 171 4.82 14.66 -0.40
C VAL A 171 4.06 15.66 -1.25
N GLN A 172 4.60 16.89 -1.34
CA GLN A 172 4.00 17.99 -2.10
C GLN A 172 4.67 18.17 -3.47
N GLY A 173 4.00 18.88 -4.38
CA GLY A 173 4.59 19.30 -5.66
C GLY A 173 4.65 18.21 -6.74
N LEU A 174 3.96 17.08 -6.57
CA LEU A 174 3.85 16.06 -7.62
C LEU A 174 2.91 16.53 -8.74
N SER A 175 3.38 16.45 -9.98
CA SER A 175 2.58 16.83 -11.16
C SER A 175 1.57 15.75 -11.51
N LEU A 176 0.27 16.08 -11.45
CA LEU A 176 -0.81 15.18 -11.86
C LEU A 176 -1.33 15.55 -13.25
N ASP A 177 -1.30 14.60 -14.18
CA ASP A 177 -1.96 14.72 -15.48
C ASP A 177 -3.47 14.43 -15.38
N ASP A 178 -4.20 14.67 -16.47
CA ASP A 178 -5.66 14.50 -16.46
C ASP A 178 -6.09 13.05 -16.24
N PHE A 179 -5.25 12.09 -16.67
CA PHE A 179 -5.48 10.67 -16.40
C PHE A 179 -5.39 10.38 -14.90
N ALA A 180 -4.35 10.86 -14.22
CA ALA A 180 -4.18 10.69 -12.78
C ALA A 180 -5.33 11.37 -12.01
N LYS A 181 -5.67 12.61 -12.37
CA LYS A 181 -6.80 13.35 -11.74
C LYS A 181 -8.12 12.58 -11.88
N GLN A 182 -8.40 12.04 -13.06
CA GLN A 182 -9.62 11.26 -13.29
C GLN A 182 -9.65 9.99 -12.41
N LYS A 183 -8.52 9.29 -12.26
CA LYS A 183 -8.42 8.11 -11.40
C LYS A 183 -8.56 8.45 -9.92
N MET A 184 -7.92 9.53 -9.47
CA MET A 184 -8.05 10.03 -8.10
C MET A 184 -9.48 10.44 -7.78
N ALA A 185 -10.17 11.14 -8.70
CA ALA A 185 -11.57 11.51 -8.52
C ALA A 185 -12.49 10.29 -8.38
N ALA A 186 -12.24 9.22 -9.15
CA ALA A 186 -13.03 7.99 -9.05
C ALA A 186 -12.92 7.31 -7.68
N THR A 187 -11.70 7.22 -7.13
CA THR A 187 -11.48 6.60 -5.81
C THR A 187 -11.88 7.51 -4.66
N GLN A 188 -11.75 8.84 -4.82
CA GLN A 188 -12.29 9.81 -3.86
C GLN A 188 -13.81 9.68 -3.76
N LYS A 189 -14.51 9.62 -4.90
CA LYS A 189 -15.97 9.50 -4.92
C LYS A 189 -16.45 8.24 -4.20
N GLU A 190 -15.79 7.09 -4.43
CA GLU A 190 -16.13 5.85 -3.70
C GLU A 190 -15.94 6.01 -2.18
N LEU A 191 -14.86 6.65 -1.73
CA LEU A 191 -14.62 6.90 -0.30
C LEU A 191 -15.66 7.84 0.33
N GLU A 192 -16.11 8.86 -0.41
CA GLU A 192 -17.17 9.76 0.04
C GLU A 192 -18.50 9.02 0.18
N GLU A 193 -18.84 8.16 -0.79
CA GLU A 193 -20.03 7.30 -0.74
C GLU A 193 -19.96 6.33 0.46
N GLU A 194 -18.83 5.64 0.66
CA GLU A 194 -18.61 4.74 1.81
C GLU A 194 -18.72 5.47 3.15
N ARG A 195 -18.16 6.68 3.26
CA ARG A 195 -18.28 7.52 4.45
C ARG A 195 -19.74 7.87 4.73
N ASP A 196 -20.45 8.36 3.72
CA ASP A 196 -21.83 8.83 3.88
C ASP A 196 -22.77 7.68 4.28
N ASP A 197 -22.56 6.49 3.73
CA ASP A 197 -23.33 5.30 4.11
C ASP A 197 -22.97 4.80 5.52
N ALA A 198 -21.69 4.86 5.91
CA ALA A 198 -21.27 4.53 7.27
C ALA A 198 -21.87 5.50 8.30
N LEU A 199 -21.92 6.80 8.00
CA LEU A 199 -22.54 7.80 8.87
C LEU A 199 -24.04 7.55 9.06
N LYS A 200 -24.77 7.29 7.97
CA LYS A 200 -26.21 6.93 8.06
C LYS A 200 -26.42 5.70 8.93
N ALA A 201 -25.61 4.65 8.74
CA ALA A 201 -25.73 3.42 9.53
C ALA A 201 -25.45 3.65 11.03
N CYS A 202 -24.52 4.56 11.35
CA CYS A 202 -24.27 4.96 12.74
C CYS A 202 -25.42 5.77 13.34
N ASP A 203 -26.02 6.67 12.57
CA ASP A 203 -27.18 7.47 13.02
C ASP A 203 -28.40 6.57 13.27
N GLU A 204 -28.68 5.62 12.37
CA GLU A 204 -29.75 4.63 12.54
C GLU A 204 -29.54 3.72 13.77
N ALA A 205 -28.29 3.37 14.10
CA ALA A 205 -27.99 2.55 15.26
C ALA A 205 -28.06 3.31 16.60
N ASN A 206 -28.05 4.63 16.56
CA ASN A 206 -28.13 5.51 17.73
C ASN A 206 -29.56 6.03 18.00
N MET A 207 -30.53 5.71 17.13
CA MET A 207 -31.96 5.96 17.29
C MET A 207 -32.68 4.81 18.01
#